data_AF-A0A9D8LUM1-F1
#
_entry.id   AF-A0A9D8LUM1-F1
#
_cell.length_a   1.000
_cell.length_b   1.000
_cell.length_c   1.000
_cell.angle_alpha   90.00
_cell.angle_beta   90.00
_cell.angle_gamma   90.00
#
_symmetry.space_group_name_H-M   'P 1'
#
loop_
_entity.id
_entity.type
_entity.pdbx_description
1 polymer ?
#
loop_
_entity_poly.entity_id
_entity_poly.type
_entity_poly.pdbx_seq_one_letter_code
_entity_poly.pdbx_strand_id
1 'polypeptide(L)'
;MSILFSKAKSGQCLWIVCDAVEGSRDLFGGRRVCGAPVSQPTSYCIGHRLVVYERSQTAHKPPLEFTLLRRPPEPETHHRDLTEIFG
;
A
#
# COMPACT_ATOMS: atom_id res chain seq x y z
N MET A 1 14.36 -9.95 -18.18
CA MET A 1 13.01 -10.10 -18.78
C MET A 1 12.06 -9.19 -18.02
N SER A 2 11.14 -8.50 -18.70
CA SER A 2 10.04 -7.74 -18.08
C SER A 2 8.70 -8.22 -18.64
N ILE A 3 7.63 -8.09 -17.85
CA ILE A 3 6.28 -8.58 -18.20
C ILE A 3 5.28 -7.42 -18.13
N LEU A 4 4.15 -7.54 -18.84
CA LEU A 4 3.05 -6.59 -18.71
C LEU A 4 2.49 -6.65 -17.29
N PHE A 5 2.20 -5.50 -16.70
CA PHE A 5 1.65 -5.45 -15.34
C PHE A 5 0.30 -6.18 -15.25
N SER A 6 -0.52 -6.06 -16.29
CA SER A 6 -1.78 -6.81 -16.46
C SER A 6 -1.62 -8.34 -16.44
N LYS A 7 -0.42 -8.87 -16.67
CA LYS A 7 -0.11 -10.30 -16.72
C LYS A 7 0.72 -10.79 -15.51
N ALA A 8 1.05 -9.89 -14.57
CA ALA A 8 1.81 -10.26 -13.40
C ALA A 8 1.00 -11.17 -12.48
N LYS A 9 1.59 -12.30 -12.06
CA LYS A 9 1.01 -13.27 -11.13
C LYS A 9 1.48 -13.02 -9.71
N SER A 10 0.79 -13.63 -8.74
CA SER A 10 1.28 -13.71 -7.37
C SER A 10 2.69 -14.33 -7.36
N GLY A 11 3.57 -13.77 -6.54
CA GLY A 11 4.98 -14.18 -6.49
C GLY A 11 5.92 -13.50 -7.50
N GLN A 12 5.42 -12.58 -8.33
CA GLN A 12 6.24 -11.81 -9.26
C GLN A 12 6.43 -10.36 -8.81
N CYS A 13 7.63 -9.84 -9.03
CA CYS A 13 8.02 -8.49 -8.64
C CYS A 13 7.26 -7.46 -9.47
N LEU A 14 6.56 -6.57 -8.76
CA LEU A 14 5.68 -5.54 -9.33
C LEU A 14 6.37 -4.19 -9.56
N TRP A 15 7.71 -4.14 -9.50
CA TRP A 15 8.46 -2.91 -9.76
C TRP A 15 8.28 -2.46 -11.21
N ILE A 16 7.79 -1.24 -11.43
CA ILE A 16 7.58 -0.67 -12.76
C ILE A 16 8.94 -0.37 -13.39
N VAL A 17 9.20 -0.96 -14.56
CA VAL A 17 10.45 -0.80 -15.32
C VAL A 17 10.24 -0.04 -16.64
N CYS A 18 8.99 0.03 -17.11
CA CYS A 18 8.62 0.82 -18.27
C CYS A 18 7.28 1.51 -18.00
N ASP A 19 7.20 2.78 -18.34
CA ASP A 19 5.99 3.57 -18.24
C ASP A 19 4.92 3.15 -19.25
N ALA A 20 3.72 3.70 -19.05
CA ALA A 20 2.59 3.44 -19.92
C ALA A 20 2.92 3.86 -21.35
N VAL A 21 2.54 3.01 -22.32
CA VAL A 21 2.64 3.31 -23.75
C VAL A 21 1.25 3.71 -24.22
N GLU A 22 1.13 4.89 -24.83
CA GLU A 22 -0.12 5.35 -25.43
C GLU A 22 -0.62 4.37 -26.48
N GLY A 23 -1.92 4.07 -26.46
CA GLY A 23 -2.54 3.12 -27.38
C GLY A 23 -2.55 1.65 -26.91
N SER A 24 -2.02 1.35 -25.72
CA SER A 24 -2.21 0.03 -25.13
C SER A 24 -3.65 -0.20 -24.69
N ARG A 25 -4.22 -1.36 -25.06
CA ARG A 25 -5.60 -1.77 -24.68
C ARG A 25 -5.68 -2.47 -23.32
N ASP A 26 -4.59 -2.56 -22.57
CA ASP A 26 -4.61 -3.21 -21.27
C ASP A 26 -4.99 -2.23 -20.13
N LEU A 27 -5.47 -2.79 -19.02
CA LEU A 27 -5.96 -2.02 -17.86
C LEU A 27 -4.89 -1.11 -17.23
N PHE A 28 -3.61 -1.35 -17.53
CA PHE A 28 -2.50 -0.60 -16.96
C PHE A 28 -1.76 0.24 -18.01
N GLY A 29 -2.32 0.44 -19.20
CA GLY A 29 -1.78 1.34 -20.22
C GLY A 29 -0.41 0.91 -20.77
N GLY A 30 -0.09 -0.38 -20.78
CA GLY A 30 1.11 -0.95 -21.37
C GLY A 30 2.28 -1.01 -20.39
N ARG A 31 2.05 -0.59 -19.13
CA ARG A 31 3.08 -0.60 -18.08
C ARG A 31 3.67 -1.99 -17.93
N ARG A 32 5.01 -2.03 -17.83
CA ARG A 32 5.75 -3.28 -17.62
C ARG A 32 6.39 -3.28 -16.25
N VAL A 33 6.39 -4.45 -15.64
CA VAL A 33 7.02 -4.71 -14.34
C VAL A 33 8.19 -5.67 -14.49
N CYS A 34 9.07 -5.67 -13.49
CA CYS A 34 10.25 -6.54 -13.43
C CYS A 34 9.90 -8.03 -13.62
N GLY A 35 8.88 -8.54 -12.94
CA GLY A 35 8.41 -9.92 -13.11
C GLY A 35 9.32 -11.00 -12.50
N ALA A 36 10.48 -10.64 -11.94
CA ALA A 36 11.36 -11.57 -11.23
C ALA A 36 10.69 -12.16 -9.97
N PRO A 37 11.11 -13.32 -9.46
CA PRO A 37 10.57 -13.89 -8.22
C PRO A 37 10.67 -12.91 -7.05
N VAL A 38 9.60 -12.77 -6.27
CA VAL A 38 9.59 -11.92 -5.08
C VAL A 38 10.43 -12.52 -3.95
N SER A 39 11.05 -11.64 -3.17
CA SER A 39 11.55 -11.97 -1.84
C SER A 39 10.41 -11.73 -0.85
N GLN A 40 9.81 -12.80 -0.34
CA GLN A 40 8.85 -12.69 0.76
C GLN A 40 9.49 -11.99 1.98
N PRO A 41 8.75 -11.18 2.75
CA PRO A 41 7.30 -10.94 2.69
C PRO A 41 6.88 -9.75 1.79
N THR A 42 7.71 -9.34 0.82
CA THR A 42 7.45 -8.13 0.01
C THR A 42 6.93 -8.46 -1.39
N SER A 43 6.35 -7.46 -2.08
CA SER A 43 5.95 -7.54 -3.50
C SER A 43 7.13 -7.34 -4.48
N TYR A 44 8.36 -7.31 -3.98
CA TYR A 44 9.57 -6.99 -4.76
C TYR A 44 10.59 -8.12 -4.75
N CYS A 45 11.38 -8.25 -5.81
CA CYS A 45 12.57 -9.09 -5.79
C CYS A 45 13.66 -8.47 -4.91
N ILE A 46 14.70 -9.23 -4.56
CA ILE A 46 15.75 -8.76 -3.64
C ILE A 46 16.39 -7.44 -4.08
N GLY A 47 16.69 -7.27 -5.38
CA GLY A 47 17.30 -6.05 -5.91
C GLY A 47 16.41 -4.82 -5.74
N HIS A 48 15.14 -4.90 -6.16
CA HIS A 48 14.21 -3.78 -6.02
C HIS A 48 13.81 -3.54 -4.56
N ARG A 49 13.79 -4.58 -3.73
CA ARG A 49 13.58 -4.45 -2.29
C ARG A 49 14.67 -3.59 -1.65
N LEU A 50 15.94 -3.80 -2.02
CA LEU A 50 17.03 -2.95 -1.53
C LEU A 50 16.82 -1.50 -1.95
N VAL A 51 16.52 -1.23 -3.21
CA VAL A 51 16.24 0.15 -3.69
C VAL A 51 15.12 0.84 -2.88
N VAL A 52 14.04 0.12 -2.58
CA VAL A 52 12.90 0.64 -1.81
C VAL A 52 13.23 0.83 -0.33
N TYR A 53 13.81 -0.19 0.29
CA TYR A 53 13.90 -0.28 1.74
C TYR A 53 15.25 0.14 2.32
N GLU A 54 16.33 0.09 1.56
CA GLU A 54 17.63 0.62 1.99
C GLU A 54 17.54 2.14 2.19
N ARG A 55 16.77 2.85 1.35
CA ARG A 55 16.42 4.25 1.56
C ARG A 55 15.59 4.51 2.81
N SER A 56 14.88 3.53 3.35
CA SER A 56 14.11 3.68 4.60
C SER A 56 14.86 3.23 5.85
N GLN A 57 16.03 2.60 5.74
CA GLN A 57 16.90 2.36 6.91
C GLN A 57 17.57 3.65 7.39
N THR A 58 17.76 4.64 6.51
CA THR A 58 18.22 5.98 6.89
C THR A 58 17.10 6.89 7.41
N ALA A 59 15.83 6.52 7.19
CA ALA A 59 14.71 7.23 7.79
C ALA A 59 14.59 6.76 9.24
N HIS A 60 15.11 7.59 10.16
CA HIS A 60 15.01 7.41 11.59
C HIS A 60 13.58 6.98 11.96
N LYS A 61 13.41 5.71 12.39
CA LYS A 61 12.13 5.22 12.91
C LYS A 61 11.83 6.08 14.14
N PRO A 62 10.82 6.97 14.14
CA PRO A 62 10.44 7.62 15.38
C PRO A 62 10.08 6.50 16.37
N PRO A 63 10.50 6.58 17.63
CA PRO A 63 10.05 5.66 18.65
C PRO A 63 8.53 5.58 18.56
N LEU A 64 7.99 4.36 18.47
CA LEU A 64 6.55 4.17 18.57
C LEU A 64 6.19 4.48 20.03
N GLU A 65 5.93 5.75 20.32
CA GLU A 65 5.35 6.21 21.58
C GLU A 65 3.92 5.68 21.65
N PHE A 66 3.76 4.44 22.10
CA PHE A 66 2.47 3.80 22.40
C PHE A 66 1.72 4.49 23.55
N THR A 67 2.33 5.53 24.13
CA THR A 67 1.94 6.26 25.32
C THR A 67 1.03 7.46 25.06
N LEU A 68 0.78 7.83 23.81
CA LEU A 68 -0.12 8.96 23.49
C LEU A 68 -1.58 8.51 23.35
N LEU A 69 -2.27 8.62 24.49
CA LEU A 69 -3.68 8.99 24.65
C LEU A 69 -4.73 7.94 24.21
N ARG A 70 -4.89 6.89 25.02
CA ARG A 70 -6.25 6.40 25.31
C ARG A 70 -6.98 7.47 26.13
N ARG A 71 -7.45 8.54 25.48
CA ARG A 71 -8.51 9.37 26.05
C ARG A 71 -9.81 8.60 25.80
N PRO A 72 -10.56 8.17 26.83
CA PRO A 72 -11.91 7.69 26.63
C PRO A 72 -12.70 8.81 25.93
N PRO A 73 -13.48 8.53 24.87
CA PRO A 73 -14.39 9.54 24.34
C PRO A 73 -15.28 10.04 25.48
N GLU A 74 -15.42 11.36 25.61
CA GLU A 74 -16.39 11.94 26.56
C GLU A 74 -17.78 11.40 26.21
N PRO A 75 -18.58 10.95 27.19
CA PRO A 75 -19.93 10.52 26.91
C PRO A 75 -20.71 11.71 26.35
N GLU A 76 -21.16 11.60 25.11
CA GLU A 76 -22.03 12.58 24.48
C GLU A 76 -23.33 12.69 25.29
N THR A 77 -23.40 13.62 26.24
CA THR A 77 -24.65 14.11 26.81
C THR A 77 -25.37 14.96 25.76
N HIS A 78 -25.90 14.33 24.70
CA HIS A 78 -26.84 14.99 23.78
C HIS A 78 -27.68 14.00 22.96
N HIS A 79 -28.24 12.96 23.59
CA HIS A 79 -29.40 12.25 23.05
C HIS A 79 -30.68 12.77 23.70
N ARG A 80 -31.08 14.00 23.36
CA ARG A 80 -32.35 14.59 23.79
C ARG A 80 -33.33 14.76 22.63
N ASP A 81 -33.35 13.85 21.66
CA ASP A 81 -34.31 13.90 20.52
C ASP A 81 -34.68 12.50 19.97
N LEU A 82 -34.81 11.46 20.81
CA LEU A 82 -35.25 10.13 20.35
C LEU A 82 -36.47 9.56 21.11
N THR A 83 -37.24 10.40 21.80
CA THR A 83 -38.48 9.97 22.48
C THR A 83 -39.78 10.29 21.74
N GLU A 84 -39.75 10.84 20.53
CA GLU A 84 -40.98 11.19 19.80
C GLU A 84 -41.36 10.26 18.64
N ILE A 85 -40.64 9.16 18.40
CA ILE A 85 -40.97 8.22 17.29
C ILE A 85 -41.90 7.07 17.74
N PHE A 86 -42.20 6.95 19.05
CA PHE A 86 -43.11 5.93 19.58
C PHE A 86 -44.17 6.50 20.54
N GLY A 87 -44.69 7.68 20.23
CA GLY A 87 -45.86 8.28 20.88
C GLY A 87 -47.03 8.37 19.93
#